data_AF-A0A2V8BK53-F1
#
_entry.id   AF-A0A2V8BK53-F1
#
_cell.length_a   1.000
_cell.length_b   1.000
_cell.length_c   1.000
_cell.angle_alpha   90.00
_cell.angle_beta   90.00
_cell.angle_gamma   90.00
#
_symmetry.space_group_name_H-M   'P 1'
#
loop_
_entity.id
_entity.type
_entity.pdbx_description
1 polymer ?
#
loop_
_entity_poly.entity_id
_entity_poly.type
_entity_poly.pdbx_seq_one_letter_code
_entity_poly.pdbx_strand_id
1 'polypeptide(L)'
;MTLALVALYMLPGSAQEGSQAQIDRLYGQLPWRFIGPEGNRVLAVAGVAGDPLVYYAGAASGGIWKTSDGGQDWVPVFDDQPAFAIGALAVSPSDPNVVWAGTGETFLNSRTSLGLGVYKSTDAGKTWTQIGLEKTGRIARLVVDPADASVAFACVLGHASGPQPERGVFRTTDGGRTWNRVLFVDENTGCSDVAMNPKNSRILLAGMWQLQLNPWGPDSGGPGSGVFLSRDGGTTWTRLANGLPKQHVGVGKVAVAIAPSNPNRMYALIDTAKGRDTEPGEEWRSDDGGETWRMINAETGAISNYYTRMEVSPADENETYYLTGRFTKSIDGGVTLVDNTRWYDGPGADHHDMWIDPTNPNRMIVGHDLGASITLTRGRPHGWNRVRLPVAQMYHVSVDDQIPYNVYGNRQDGPGYIGTSNSRRGAAAEIPISLGGSGGDPRITRNYWHTINNRENGWAIPDPVNPDVVWTTGSGSGSIGGMVQRYEESRR
;
A
#
# COMPACT_ATOMS: atom_id res chain seq x y z
N MET A 1 -40.41 7.22 -75.28
CA MET A 1 -39.60 8.09 -74.40
C MET A 1 -39.87 7.60 -72.99
N THR A 2 -39.02 6.72 -72.49
CA THR A 2 -39.30 5.91 -71.29
C THR A 2 -38.31 6.32 -70.21
N LEU A 3 -38.80 6.92 -69.13
CA LEU A 3 -37.99 7.26 -67.95
C LEU A 3 -37.72 5.98 -67.15
N ALA A 4 -36.44 5.70 -66.87
CA ALA A 4 -36.01 4.72 -65.88
C ALA A 4 -35.43 5.47 -64.68
N LEU A 5 -36.08 5.29 -63.53
CA LEU A 5 -35.66 5.77 -62.22
C LEU A 5 -34.62 4.79 -61.67
N VAL A 6 -33.37 5.23 -61.46
CA VAL A 6 -32.37 4.43 -60.73
C VAL A 6 -32.48 4.78 -59.25
N ALA A 7 -33.01 3.85 -58.46
CA ALA A 7 -33.01 3.93 -57.01
C ALA A 7 -31.60 3.58 -56.50
N LEU A 8 -30.90 4.59 -55.95
CA LEU A 8 -29.65 4.40 -55.23
C LEU A 8 -30.01 3.92 -53.81
N TYR A 9 -29.88 2.62 -53.54
CA TYR A 9 -29.94 2.10 -52.17
C TYR A 9 -28.71 2.58 -51.40
N MET A 10 -28.89 3.58 -50.53
CA MET A 10 -27.96 3.79 -49.42
C MET A 10 -28.21 2.69 -48.38
N LEU A 11 -27.23 1.80 -48.20
CA LEU A 11 -27.15 0.96 -46.99
C LEU A 11 -26.30 1.74 -45.96
N PRO A 12 -26.88 2.20 -44.83
CA PRO A 12 -26.09 2.70 -43.72
C PRO A 12 -25.68 1.53 -42.82
N GLY A 13 -24.41 1.48 -42.40
CA GLY A 13 -24.07 0.94 -41.06
C GLY A 13 -23.10 -0.24 -40.92
N SER A 14 -22.78 -1.04 -41.95
CA SER A 14 -22.02 -2.30 -41.71
C SER A 14 -20.49 -2.21 -41.85
N ALA A 15 -19.94 -1.12 -42.41
CA ALA A 15 -18.50 -1.03 -42.67
C ALA A 15 -17.68 -0.54 -41.46
N GLN A 16 -18.29 0.22 -40.55
CA GLN A 16 -17.57 0.90 -39.46
C GLN A 16 -17.44 0.02 -38.19
N GLU A 17 -18.38 -0.90 -37.96
CA GLU A 17 -18.27 -1.92 -36.89
C GLU A 17 -17.17 -2.95 -37.21
N GLY A 18 -16.96 -3.28 -38.50
CA GLY A 18 -15.91 -4.19 -38.94
C GLY A 18 -14.49 -3.64 -38.75
N SER A 19 -14.28 -2.33 -38.93
CA SER A 19 -12.96 -1.72 -38.77
C SER A 19 -12.53 -1.58 -37.32
N GLN A 20 -13.44 -1.22 -36.39
CA GLN A 20 -13.08 -1.11 -34.97
C GLN A 20 -12.77 -2.49 -34.38
N ALA A 21 -13.60 -3.51 -34.67
CA ALA A 21 -13.36 -4.87 -34.20
C ALA A 21 -12.05 -5.47 -34.78
N GLN A 22 -11.65 -5.06 -35.98
CA GLN A 22 -10.35 -5.43 -36.55
C GLN A 22 -9.19 -4.70 -35.86
N ILE A 23 -9.34 -3.40 -35.59
CA ILE A 23 -8.36 -2.59 -34.84
C ILE A 23 -8.17 -3.14 -33.43
N ASP A 24 -9.25 -3.45 -32.72
CA ASP A 24 -9.21 -4.03 -31.38
C ASP A 24 -8.54 -5.41 -31.40
N ARG A 25 -8.77 -6.21 -32.45
CA ARG A 25 -8.11 -7.50 -32.64
C ARG A 25 -6.61 -7.36 -32.94
N LEU A 26 -6.22 -6.34 -33.71
CA LEU A 26 -4.82 -6.04 -34.02
C LEU A 26 -4.08 -5.54 -32.78
N TYR A 27 -4.64 -4.56 -32.06
CA TYR A 27 -4.03 -4.03 -30.84
C TYR A 27 -4.08 -5.03 -29.68
N GLY A 28 -5.12 -5.85 -29.58
CA GLY A 28 -5.24 -6.91 -28.57
C GLY A 28 -4.22 -8.04 -28.73
N GLN A 29 -3.52 -8.12 -29.87
CA GLN A 29 -2.40 -9.05 -30.08
C GLN A 29 -1.04 -8.47 -29.66
N LEU A 30 -0.96 -7.17 -29.39
CA LEU A 30 0.30 -6.55 -28.97
C LEU A 30 0.55 -6.83 -27.48
N PRO A 31 1.74 -7.35 -27.11
CA PRO A 31 2.07 -7.54 -25.71
C PRO A 31 2.29 -6.17 -25.05
N TRP A 32 1.73 -6.01 -23.86
CA TRP A 32 2.11 -4.91 -22.97
C TRP A 32 3.57 -5.05 -22.55
N ARG A 33 4.24 -3.92 -22.38
CA ARG A 33 5.64 -3.85 -22.02
C ARG A 33 5.87 -2.69 -21.08
N PHE A 34 6.50 -2.94 -19.94
CA PHE A 34 6.91 -1.87 -19.05
C PHE A 34 8.07 -1.09 -19.69
N ILE A 35 7.88 0.23 -19.81
CA ILE A 35 8.87 1.14 -20.36
C ILE A 35 9.54 2.01 -19.31
N GLY A 36 9.00 2.09 -18.08
CA GLY A 36 9.45 2.99 -17.02
C GLY A 36 8.47 4.15 -16.70
N PRO A 37 8.76 4.94 -15.65
CA PRO A 37 9.83 4.74 -14.66
C PRO A 37 9.45 3.72 -13.57
N GLU A 38 10.42 3.24 -12.81
CA GLU A 38 10.26 2.29 -11.69
C GLU A 38 10.09 2.97 -10.31
N GLY A 39 9.73 2.17 -9.31
CA GLY A 39 9.56 2.53 -7.90
C GLY A 39 8.16 3.03 -7.58
N ASN A 40 8.01 3.67 -6.41
CA ASN A 40 6.79 4.25 -5.82
C ASN A 40 6.11 3.35 -4.77
N ARG A 41 4.89 3.68 -4.35
CA ARG A 41 4.27 3.29 -3.08
C ARG A 41 3.92 1.80 -2.94
N VAL A 42 4.47 1.17 -1.90
CA VAL A 42 4.10 -0.17 -1.40
C VAL A 42 3.42 -0.03 -0.05
N LEU A 43 2.22 -0.59 0.08
CA LEU A 43 1.36 -0.42 1.27
C LEU A 43 1.26 -1.67 2.13
N ALA A 44 1.58 -2.83 1.58
CA ALA A 44 1.46 -4.11 2.27
C ALA A 44 2.69 -4.97 2.00
N VAL A 45 3.23 -5.61 3.03
CA VAL A 45 4.38 -6.51 2.89
C VAL A 45 4.20 -7.77 3.73
N ALA A 46 4.70 -8.89 3.24
CA ALA A 46 4.70 -10.15 3.99
C ALA A 46 5.93 -10.99 3.62
N GLY A 47 6.30 -11.91 4.50
CA GLY A 47 7.30 -12.93 4.24
C GLY A 47 6.83 -14.31 4.65
N VAL A 48 7.53 -15.34 4.19
CA VAL A 48 7.36 -16.71 4.68
C VAL A 48 8.29 -16.93 5.86
N ALA A 49 7.75 -17.27 7.03
CA ALA A 49 8.55 -17.53 8.22
C ALA A 49 9.55 -18.67 7.99
N GLY A 50 10.82 -18.46 8.31
CA GLY A 50 11.88 -19.46 8.18
C GLY A 50 12.41 -19.69 6.76
N ASP A 51 11.74 -19.18 5.72
CA ASP A 51 12.27 -19.16 4.34
C ASP A 51 12.82 -17.75 4.03
N PRO A 52 14.17 -17.58 4.01
CA PRO A 52 14.78 -16.26 3.84
C PRO A 52 14.60 -15.70 2.43
N LEU A 53 14.18 -16.50 1.45
CA LEU A 53 14.15 -16.12 0.05
C LEU A 53 12.81 -15.55 -0.41
N VAL A 54 11.72 -15.83 0.33
CA VAL A 54 10.36 -15.51 -0.13
C VAL A 54 9.78 -14.31 0.60
N TYR A 55 9.43 -13.29 -0.18
CA TYR A 55 8.69 -12.11 0.25
C TYR A 55 7.60 -11.73 -0.75
N TYR A 56 6.60 -11.01 -0.26
CA TYR A 56 5.51 -10.43 -1.03
C TYR A 56 5.44 -8.93 -0.77
N ALA A 57 5.13 -8.16 -1.80
CA ALA A 57 4.91 -6.72 -1.74
C ALA A 57 3.62 -6.36 -2.48
N GLY A 58 2.72 -5.65 -1.81
CA GLY A 58 1.46 -5.15 -2.35
C GLY A 58 1.57 -3.65 -2.62
N ALA A 59 1.45 -3.27 -3.89
CA ALA A 59 1.52 -1.87 -4.29
C ALA A 59 0.23 -1.10 -3.99
N ALA A 60 0.35 0.21 -3.76
CA ALA A 60 -0.81 1.12 -3.74
C ALA A 60 -1.58 1.10 -5.06
N SER A 61 -0.84 0.98 -6.15
CA SER A 61 -1.37 0.67 -7.47
C SER A 61 -0.32 -0.11 -8.25
N GLY A 62 -0.63 -1.37 -8.58
CA GLY A 62 0.30 -2.26 -9.27
C GLY A 62 0.29 -3.71 -8.79
N GLY A 63 -0.77 -4.12 -8.08
CA GLY A 63 -0.98 -5.52 -7.72
C GLY A 63 0.02 -6.04 -6.67
N ILE A 64 0.25 -7.36 -6.71
CA ILE A 64 1.13 -8.08 -5.79
C ILE A 64 2.36 -8.56 -6.56
N TRP A 65 3.52 -8.36 -5.94
CA TRP A 65 4.82 -8.81 -6.41
C TRP A 65 5.37 -9.85 -5.45
N LYS A 66 6.01 -10.88 -5.99
CA LYS A 66 6.66 -11.95 -5.23
C LYS A 66 8.12 -12.08 -5.62
N THR A 67 8.99 -12.28 -4.63
CA THR A 67 10.36 -12.75 -4.83
C THR A 67 10.51 -14.17 -4.28
N SER A 68 11.46 -14.92 -4.82
CA SER A 68 11.85 -16.25 -4.31
C SER A 68 13.37 -16.42 -4.28
N ASP A 69 14.11 -15.32 -4.30
CA ASP A 69 15.57 -15.27 -4.30
C ASP A 69 16.14 -14.21 -3.34
N GLY A 70 15.36 -13.84 -2.31
CA GLY A 70 15.77 -12.89 -1.29
C GLY A 70 15.66 -11.43 -1.72
N GLY A 71 14.83 -11.15 -2.73
CA GLY A 71 14.53 -9.80 -3.19
C GLY A 71 15.42 -9.29 -4.31
N GLN A 72 16.16 -10.17 -5.00
CA GLN A 72 16.91 -9.81 -6.21
C GLN A 72 15.96 -9.64 -7.38
N ASP A 73 15.09 -10.64 -7.61
CA ASP A 73 14.06 -10.60 -8.64
C ASP A 73 12.65 -10.63 -8.05
N TRP A 74 11.75 -9.89 -8.71
CA TRP A 74 10.34 -9.81 -8.35
C TRP A 74 9.47 -10.04 -9.57
N VAL A 75 8.50 -10.94 -9.44
CA VAL A 75 7.52 -11.27 -10.47
C VAL A 75 6.13 -10.78 -10.05
N PRO A 76 5.33 -10.22 -10.98
CA PRO A 76 3.93 -9.92 -10.70
C PRO A 76 3.17 -11.23 -10.55
N VAL A 77 2.32 -11.31 -9.54
CA VAL A 77 1.52 -12.51 -9.24
C VAL A 77 0.03 -12.20 -9.15
N PHE A 78 -0.40 -11.00 -9.55
CA PHE A 78 -1.79 -10.53 -9.41
C PHE A 78 -2.33 -9.80 -10.64
N ASP A 79 -1.60 -9.78 -11.76
CA ASP A 79 -1.95 -8.98 -12.95
C ASP A 79 -3.23 -9.45 -13.65
N ASP A 80 -3.63 -10.71 -13.46
CA ASP A 80 -4.88 -11.27 -13.99
C ASP A 80 -6.12 -10.88 -13.16
N GLN A 81 -5.96 -10.06 -12.13
CA GLN A 81 -7.06 -9.65 -11.24
C GLN A 81 -7.50 -8.20 -11.53
N PRO A 82 -8.81 -7.89 -11.38
CA PRO A 82 -9.32 -6.54 -11.63
C PRO A 82 -8.94 -5.53 -10.54
N ALA A 83 -8.54 -5.99 -9.36
CA ALA A 83 -8.05 -5.13 -8.29
C ALA A 83 -6.54 -4.88 -8.46
N PHE A 84 -6.11 -3.64 -8.29
CA PHE A 84 -4.70 -3.26 -8.43
C PHE A 84 -4.12 -2.58 -7.19
N ALA A 85 -4.98 -2.16 -6.26
CA ALA A 85 -4.61 -1.56 -4.99
C ALA A 85 -4.64 -2.61 -3.87
N ILE A 86 -3.52 -2.79 -3.19
CA ILE A 86 -3.35 -3.81 -2.15
C ILE A 86 -3.15 -3.13 -0.80
N GLY A 87 -4.11 -3.26 0.11
CA GLY A 87 -4.07 -2.66 1.45
C GLY A 87 -3.56 -3.58 2.54
N ALA A 88 -3.63 -4.90 2.33
CA ALA A 88 -3.17 -5.88 3.30
C ALA A 88 -2.68 -7.16 2.61
N LEU A 89 -1.62 -7.76 3.14
CA LEU A 89 -1.13 -9.09 2.77
C LEU A 89 -0.88 -9.91 4.03
N ALA A 90 -1.30 -11.17 4.02
CA ALA A 90 -1.03 -12.11 5.11
C ALA A 90 -0.72 -13.50 4.54
N VAL A 91 0.45 -14.03 4.86
CA VAL A 91 0.81 -15.43 4.61
C VAL A 91 0.38 -16.24 5.83
N SER A 92 -0.26 -17.39 5.63
CA SER A 92 -0.67 -18.23 6.77
C SER A 92 0.55 -18.85 7.46
N PRO A 93 0.67 -18.76 8.80
CA PRO A 93 1.76 -19.40 9.53
C PRO A 93 1.71 -20.94 9.49
N SER A 94 0.52 -21.52 9.35
CA SER A 94 0.32 -22.98 9.31
C SER A 94 0.51 -23.59 7.92
N ASP A 95 0.34 -22.80 6.86
CA ASP A 95 0.55 -23.23 5.47
C ASP A 95 1.02 -22.04 4.59
N PRO A 96 2.32 -21.93 4.28
CA PRO A 96 2.86 -20.87 3.43
C PRO A 96 2.33 -20.81 1.99
N ASN A 97 1.61 -21.85 1.52
CA ASN A 97 0.93 -21.78 0.23
C ASN A 97 -0.33 -20.92 0.27
N VAL A 98 -0.90 -20.71 1.46
CA VAL A 98 -2.09 -19.91 1.66
C VAL A 98 -1.70 -18.45 1.89
N VAL A 99 -2.03 -17.61 0.92
CA VAL A 99 -1.79 -16.16 0.98
C VAL A 99 -3.10 -15.43 0.82
N TRP A 100 -3.37 -14.47 1.70
CA TRP A 100 -4.55 -13.63 1.68
C TRP A 100 -4.16 -12.21 1.29
N ALA A 101 -4.97 -11.60 0.42
CA ALA A 101 -4.79 -10.23 -0.04
C ALA A 101 -6.06 -9.42 0.19
N GLY A 102 -5.94 -8.36 0.96
CA GLY A 102 -6.97 -7.36 1.16
C GLY A 102 -6.73 -6.21 0.19
N THR A 103 -7.76 -5.83 -0.56
CA THR A 103 -7.63 -4.81 -1.60
C THR A 103 -8.17 -3.45 -1.14
N GLY A 104 -7.72 -2.39 -1.82
CA GLY A 104 -8.07 -1.00 -1.56
C GLY A 104 -7.06 -0.27 -0.66
N GLU A 105 -6.84 1.01 -0.93
CA GLU A 105 -5.79 1.78 -0.27
C GLU A 105 -6.24 2.35 1.06
N THR A 106 -5.53 2.07 2.16
CA THR A 106 -5.95 2.42 3.53
C THR A 106 -5.18 3.58 4.15
N PHE A 107 -4.24 4.14 3.40
CA PHE A 107 -3.40 5.28 3.77
C PHE A 107 -3.85 6.45 2.90
N LEU A 108 -4.74 7.27 3.47
CA LEU A 108 -5.69 8.06 2.69
C LEU A 108 -5.17 9.47 2.38
N ASN A 109 -5.09 9.80 1.09
CA ASN A 109 -4.92 11.16 0.57
C ASN A 109 -6.10 11.52 -0.36
N SER A 110 -5.97 12.63 -1.11
CA SER A 110 -6.98 13.11 -2.05
C SER A 110 -7.21 12.21 -3.28
N ARG A 111 -6.36 11.20 -3.52
CA ARG A 111 -6.39 10.28 -4.67
C ARG A 111 -6.05 8.86 -4.23
N THR A 112 -7.05 8.14 -3.72
CA THR A 112 -6.90 6.73 -3.34
C THR A 112 -7.90 5.83 -4.06
N SER A 113 -7.46 4.62 -4.33
CA SER A 113 -8.21 3.62 -5.07
C SER A 113 -9.01 2.72 -4.12
N LEU A 114 -10.26 2.45 -4.48
CA LEU A 114 -11.08 1.44 -3.81
C LEU A 114 -10.64 0.04 -4.25
N GLY A 115 -10.78 -0.90 -3.33
CA GLY A 115 -10.59 -2.32 -3.53
C GLY A 115 -11.88 -3.04 -3.89
N LEU A 116 -11.72 -4.33 -4.16
CA LEU A 116 -12.75 -5.28 -4.51
C LEU A 116 -12.79 -6.43 -3.47
N GLY A 117 -12.62 -6.11 -2.18
CA GLY A 117 -12.69 -7.10 -1.11
C GLY A 117 -11.41 -7.92 -0.92
N VAL A 118 -11.58 -9.20 -0.59
CA VAL A 118 -10.47 -10.10 -0.23
C VAL A 118 -10.26 -11.15 -1.32
N TYR A 119 -8.99 -11.42 -1.62
CA TYR A 119 -8.54 -12.49 -2.49
C TYR A 119 -7.71 -13.49 -1.71
N LYS A 120 -7.73 -14.75 -2.13
CA LYS A 120 -6.95 -15.83 -1.54
C LYS A 120 -6.25 -16.64 -2.63
N SER A 121 -5.00 -16.97 -2.37
CA SER A 121 -4.23 -17.98 -3.09
C SER A 121 -4.03 -19.19 -2.18
N THR A 122 -3.97 -20.38 -2.79
CA THR A 122 -3.64 -21.66 -2.12
C THR A 122 -2.43 -22.34 -2.75
N ASP A 123 -1.71 -21.62 -3.61
CA ASP A 123 -0.55 -22.08 -4.38
C ASP A 123 0.59 -21.05 -4.37
N ALA A 124 0.72 -20.34 -3.25
CA ALA A 124 1.76 -19.34 -2.99
C ALA A 124 1.77 -18.17 -4.01
N GLY A 125 0.58 -17.72 -4.39
CA GLY A 125 0.34 -16.56 -5.25
C GLY A 125 0.26 -16.88 -6.74
N LYS A 126 0.37 -18.14 -7.19
CA LYS A 126 0.29 -18.44 -8.64
C LYS A 126 -1.11 -18.20 -9.20
N THR A 127 -2.14 -18.52 -8.42
CA THR A 127 -3.54 -18.23 -8.74
C THR A 127 -4.24 -17.59 -7.55
N TRP A 128 -5.22 -16.74 -7.85
CA TRP A 128 -6.00 -16.00 -6.87
C TRP A 128 -7.49 -16.17 -7.13
N THR A 129 -8.26 -16.26 -6.05
CA THR A 129 -9.72 -16.29 -6.08
C THR A 129 -10.26 -15.19 -5.18
N GLN A 130 -11.20 -14.39 -5.69
CA GLN A 130 -11.96 -13.44 -4.89
C GLN A 130 -12.90 -14.21 -3.95
N ILE A 131 -12.86 -13.89 -2.67
CA ILE A 131 -13.55 -14.65 -1.61
C ILE A 131 -14.40 -13.73 -0.73
N GLY A 132 -15.06 -12.73 -1.32
CA GLY A 132 -16.02 -11.88 -0.64
C GLY A 132 -15.51 -10.50 -0.21
N LEU A 133 -16.39 -9.79 0.50
CA LEU A 133 -16.18 -8.43 1.02
C LEU A 133 -16.05 -7.35 -0.07
N GLU A 134 -16.60 -7.56 -1.25
CA GLU A 134 -16.48 -6.68 -2.42
C GLU A 134 -17.04 -5.27 -2.16
N LYS A 135 -18.09 -5.19 -1.32
CA LYS A 135 -18.75 -3.92 -0.96
C LYS A 135 -18.01 -3.12 0.10
N THR A 136 -16.93 -3.65 0.67
CA THR A 136 -16.25 -3.02 1.79
C THR A 136 -15.34 -1.87 1.37
N GLY A 137 -14.85 -1.87 0.14
CA GLY A 137 -13.98 -0.82 -0.41
C GLY A 137 -12.52 -0.87 0.08
N ARG A 138 -12.23 -1.06 1.37
CA ARG A 138 -10.85 -1.04 1.89
C ARG A 138 -10.63 -2.04 3.01
N ILE A 139 -9.67 -2.94 2.80
CA ILE A 139 -9.19 -3.89 3.80
C ILE A 139 -7.88 -3.36 4.38
N ALA A 140 -7.91 -2.88 5.63
CA ALA A 140 -6.76 -2.28 6.31
C ALA A 140 -5.77 -3.32 6.81
N ARG A 141 -6.23 -4.46 7.32
CA ARG A 141 -5.35 -5.50 7.86
C ARG A 141 -6.01 -6.87 7.74
N LEU A 142 -5.19 -7.89 7.55
CA LEU A 142 -5.58 -9.28 7.60
C LEU A 142 -4.72 -9.99 8.64
N VAL A 143 -5.34 -10.77 9.52
CA VAL A 143 -4.64 -11.68 10.44
C VAL A 143 -5.20 -13.08 10.27
N VAL A 144 -4.32 -14.07 10.18
CA VAL A 144 -4.67 -15.48 9.95
C VAL A 144 -4.31 -16.26 11.21
N ASP A 145 -5.17 -17.20 11.59
CA ASP A 145 -4.91 -18.06 12.74
C ASP A 145 -3.59 -18.83 12.54
N PRO A 146 -2.69 -18.84 13.54
CA PRO A 146 -1.39 -19.47 13.42
C PRO A 146 -1.45 -21.00 13.30
N ALA A 147 -2.56 -21.62 13.73
CA ALA A 147 -2.76 -23.07 13.69
C ALA A 147 -3.71 -23.51 12.56
N ASP A 148 -4.51 -22.61 11.97
CA ASP A 148 -5.49 -22.95 10.94
C ASP A 148 -5.61 -21.89 9.84
N ALA A 149 -5.11 -22.21 8.64
CA ALA A 149 -5.17 -21.34 7.46
C ALA A 149 -6.59 -21.03 6.94
N SER A 150 -7.63 -21.69 7.48
CA SER A 150 -9.03 -21.44 7.14
C SER A 150 -9.70 -20.39 8.03
N VAL A 151 -9.08 -20.04 9.17
CA VAL A 151 -9.57 -19.02 10.10
C VAL A 151 -8.81 -17.72 9.89
N ALA A 152 -9.51 -16.65 9.56
CA ALA A 152 -8.91 -15.33 9.34
C ALA A 152 -9.85 -14.20 9.74
N PHE A 153 -9.26 -13.04 10.04
CA PHE A 153 -9.98 -11.81 10.32
C PHE A 153 -9.56 -10.72 9.33
N ALA A 154 -10.55 -10.01 8.81
CA ALA A 154 -10.37 -8.84 7.97
C ALA A 154 -10.79 -7.58 8.74
N CYS A 155 -9.84 -6.67 8.90
CA CYS A 155 -10.06 -5.33 9.41
C CYS A 155 -10.48 -4.42 8.27
N VAL A 156 -11.74 -4.00 8.29
CA VAL A 156 -12.40 -3.27 7.21
C VAL A 156 -12.62 -1.81 7.59
N LEU A 157 -11.94 -0.92 6.87
CA LEU A 157 -12.05 0.53 7.07
C LEU A 157 -13.32 1.10 6.43
N GLY A 158 -13.66 0.61 5.24
CA GLY A 158 -14.76 1.11 4.43
C GLY A 158 -14.36 2.02 3.27
N HIS A 159 -15.33 2.47 2.48
CA HIS A 159 -15.14 3.46 1.42
C HIS A 159 -14.82 4.87 1.94
N ALA A 160 -15.02 5.14 3.23
CA ALA A 160 -14.71 6.40 3.93
C ALA A 160 -15.36 7.67 3.37
N SER A 161 -16.10 7.62 2.25
CA SER A 161 -16.82 8.77 1.67
C SER A 161 -18.18 9.08 2.32
N GLY A 162 -18.55 8.38 3.40
CA GLY A 162 -19.82 8.57 4.10
C GLY A 162 -20.21 7.35 4.97
N PRO A 163 -21.41 7.38 5.59
CA PRO A 163 -21.94 6.27 6.37
C PRO A 163 -22.06 5.00 5.51
N GLN A 164 -21.60 3.86 6.04
CA GLN A 164 -21.69 2.55 5.40
C GLN A 164 -21.77 1.43 6.44
N PRO A 165 -22.64 0.42 6.24
CA PRO A 165 -22.69 -0.73 7.13
C PRO A 165 -21.53 -1.71 6.91
N GLU A 166 -20.94 -1.84 5.73
CA GLU A 166 -19.88 -2.82 5.42
C GLU A 166 -18.50 -2.43 5.98
N ARG A 167 -18.40 -2.17 7.29
CA ARG A 167 -17.20 -1.78 8.05
C ARG A 167 -17.03 -2.61 9.32
N GLY A 168 -15.84 -2.51 9.92
CA GLY A 168 -15.53 -3.16 11.19
C GLY A 168 -14.63 -4.38 11.04
N VAL A 169 -14.75 -5.36 11.93
CA VAL A 169 -13.96 -6.60 11.84
C VAL A 169 -14.85 -7.72 11.34
N PHE A 170 -14.40 -8.42 10.31
CA PHE A 170 -15.05 -9.60 9.75
C PHE A 170 -14.22 -10.84 10.05
N ARG A 171 -14.86 -11.96 10.39
CA ARG A 171 -14.23 -13.26 10.66
C ARG A 171 -14.73 -14.31 9.68
N THR A 172 -13.82 -15.12 9.16
CA THR A 172 -14.12 -16.37 8.47
C THR A 172 -13.54 -17.55 9.25
N THR A 173 -14.21 -18.69 9.19
CA THR A 173 -13.76 -19.97 9.77
C THR A 173 -13.84 -21.12 8.77
N ASP A 174 -14.02 -20.81 7.49
CA ASP A 174 -14.21 -21.78 6.40
C ASP A 174 -13.34 -21.46 5.18
N GLY A 175 -12.28 -20.68 5.40
CA GLY A 175 -11.31 -20.30 4.38
C GLY A 175 -11.78 -19.20 3.45
N GLY A 176 -12.76 -18.38 3.86
CA GLY A 176 -13.26 -17.23 3.12
C GLY A 176 -14.54 -17.50 2.33
N ARG A 177 -15.18 -18.66 2.49
CA ARG A 177 -16.45 -18.95 1.83
C ARG A 177 -17.57 -18.13 2.45
N THR A 178 -17.52 -17.92 3.77
CA THR A 178 -18.42 -17.03 4.50
C THR A 178 -17.67 -16.09 5.42
N TRP A 179 -18.23 -14.91 5.61
CA TRP A 179 -17.70 -13.86 6.48
C TRP A 179 -18.79 -13.37 7.45
N ASN A 180 -18.46 -13.33 8.74
CA ASN A 180 -19.32 -12.81 9.79
C ASN A 180 -18.75 -11.48 10.29
N ARG A 181 -19.57 -10.42 10.31
CA ARG A 181 -19.17 -9.15 10.94
C ARG A 181 -19.21 -9.31 12.46
N VAL A 182 -18.03 -9.36 13.08
CA VAL A 182 -17.85 -9.68 14.49
C VAL A 182 -17.62 -8.45 15.37
N LEU A 183 -17.18 -7.34 14.79
CA LEU A 183 -17.11 -6.03 15.47
C LEU A 183 -17.71 -4.98 14.54
N PHE A 184 -18.67 -4.22 15.04
CA PHE A 184 -19.29 -3.08 14.37
C PHE A 184 -19.61 -2.03 15.43
N VAL A 185 -19.18 -0.78 15.18
CA VAL A 185 -19.44 0.34 16.09
C VAL A 185 -20.64 1.13 15.59
N ASP A 186 -20.50 1.71 14.39
CA ASP A 186 -21.54 2.43 13.66
C ASP A 186 -21.15 2.54 12.18
N GLU A 187 -21.97 3.22 11.38
CA GLU A 187 -21.76 3.37 9.94
C GLU A 187 -20.61 4.32 9.55
N ASN A 188 -20.12 5.12 10.49
CA ASN A 188 -19.04 6.10 10.27
C ASN A 188 -17.67 5.58 10.74
N THR A 189 -17.63 4.42 11.38
CA THR A 189 -16.45 3.90 12.07
C THR A 189 -16.00 2.58 11.45
N GLY A 190 -14.80 2.60 10.89
CA GLY A 190 -14.12 1.42 10.35
C GLY A 190 -13.08 0.83 11.29
N CYS A 191 -12.63 -0.38 10.99
CA CYS A 191 -11.43 -0.93 11.61
C CYS A 191 -10.20 -0.38 10.89
N SER A 192 -9.27 0.21 11.63
CA SER A 192 -8.01 0.75 11.11
C SER A 192 -6.82 -0.18 11.30
N ASP A 193 -6.85 -1.06 12.31
CA ASP A 193 -5.84 -2.08 12.54
C ASP A 193 -6.37 -3.23 13.42
N VAL A 194 -5.76 -4.42 13.30
CA VAL A 194 -6.09 -5.58 14.15
C VAL A 194 -4.84 -6.43 14.40
N ALA A 195 -4.63 -6.79 15.66
CA ALA A 195 -3.57 -7.68 16.11
C ALA A 195 -4.17 -8.96 16.73
N MET A 196 -3.56 -10.10 16.43
CA MET A 196 -3.91 -11.40 17.01
C MET A 196 -2.76 -11.88 17.87
N ASN A 197 -3.07 -12.43 19.05
CA ASN A 197 -2.06 -13.07 19.88
C ASN A 197 -1.59 -14.40 19.21
N PRO A 198 -0.30 -14.52 18.84
CA PRO A 198 0.20 -15.69 18.12
C PRO A 198 0.26 -16.96 18.98
N LYS A 199 0.18 -16.83 20.31
CA LYS A 199 0.15 -17.97 21.26
C LYS A 199 -1.28 -18.39 21.63
N ASN A 200 -2.27 -17.54 21.37
CA ASN A 200 -3.68 -17.81 21.61
C ASN A 200 -4.55 -16.92 20.72
N SER A 201 -4.94 -17.43 19.56
CA SER A 201 -5.70 -16.70 18.53
C SER A 201 -7.10 -16.25 18.97
N ARG A 202 -7.57 -16.70 20.15
CA ARG A 202 -8.81 -16.20 20.76
C ARG A 202 -8.67 -14.76 21.26
N ILE A 203 -7.46 -14.28 21.50
CA ILE A 203 -7.20 -12.92 21.96
C ILE A 203 -6.86 -12.04 20.76
N LEU A 204 -7.73 -11.05 20.51
CA LEU A 204 -7.57 -10.08 19.43
C LEU A 204 -7.72 -8.65 19.97
N LEU A 205 -6.89 -7.76 19.49
CA LEU A 205 -6.95 -6.33 19.77
C LEU A 205 -7.26 -5.60 18.46
N ALA A 206 -8.24 -4.71 18.46
CA ALA A 206 -8.66 -3.95 17.28
C ALA A 206 -8.63 -2.45 17.54
N GLY A 207 -8.09 -1.70 16.58
CA GLY A 207 -8.20 -0.25 16.51
C GLY A 207 -9.36 0.15 15.60
N MET A 208 -10.28 0.96 16.12
CA MET A 208 -11.41 1.50 15.38
C MET A 208 -11.20 2.99 15.13
N TRP A 209 -11.59 3.45 13.94
CA TRP A 209 -11.38 4.81 13.45
C TRP A 209 -12.64 5.34 12.76
N GLN A 210 -13.21 6.40 13.36
CA GLN A 210 -14.25 7.19 12.72
C GLN A 210 -13.63 8.14 11.70
N LEU A 211 -14.10 8.06 10.46
CA LEU A 211 -13.54 8.84 9.36
C LEU A 211 -14.55 9.11 8.25
N GLN A 212 -14.57 10.36 7.80
CA GLN A 212 -15.20 10.75 6.55
C GLN A 212 -14.22 11.55 5.67
N LEU A 213 -14.02 11.12 4.43
CA LEU A 213 -13.28 11.84 3.41
C LEU A 213 -14.22 12.77 2.64
N ASN A 214 -14.02 14.07 2.77
CA ASN A 214 -14.73 15.07 1.98
C ASN A 214 -13.81 15.64 0.87
N PRO A 215 -14.37 16.25 -0.19
CA PRO A 215 -13.59 16.91 -1.23
C PRO A 215 -12.64 18.01 -0.73
N TRP A 216 -12.93 18.60 0.44
CA TRP A 216 -12.11 19.64 1.08
C TRP A 216 -11.19 19.13 2.19
N GLY A 217 -11.24 17.84 2.53
CA GLY A 217 -10.38 17.24 3.56
C GLY A 217 -11.07 16.16 4.41
N PRO A 218 -10.29 15.42 5.21
CA PRO A 218 -10.82 14.38 6.09
C PRO A 218 -11.41 14.96 7.38
N ASP A 219 -12.62 14.53 7.72
CA ASP A 219 -13.14 14.58 9.09
C ASP A 219 -12.63 13.33 9.82
N SER A 220 -11.45 13.46 10.42
CA SER A 220 -10.80 12.37 11.15
C SER A 220 -11.11 12.43 12.65
N GLY A 221 -11.54 11.28 13.17
CA GLY A 221 -11.75 11.03 14.59
C GLY A 221 -13.14 11.36 15.10
N GLY A 222 -13.54 10.67 16.16
CA GLY A 222 -14.86 10.82 16.77
C GLY A 222 -15.16 9.76 17.82
N PRO A 223 -16.35 9.81 18.44
CA PRO A 223 -16.72 8.97 19.58
C PRO A 223 -16.73 7.45 19.26
N GLY A 224 -16.88 7.09 17.98
CA GLY A 224 -16.79 5.70 17.52
C GLY A 224 -15.37 5.13 17.54
N SER A 225 -14.34 5.98 17.46
CA SER A 225 -12.94 5.53 17.49
C SER A 225 -12.55 4.92 18.84
N GLY A 226 -11.54 4.05 18.85
CA GLY A 226 -10.96 3.52 20.10
C GLY A 226 -10.37 2.12 19.97
N VAL A 227 -9.96 1.57 21.10
CA VAL A 227 -9.34 0.24 21.20
C VAL A 227 -10.36 -0.76 21.73
N PHE A 228 -10.46 -1.93 21.10
CA PHE A 228 -11.38 -3.01 21.46
C PHE A 228 -10.62 -4.32 21.63
N LEU A 229 -11.00 -5.12 22.62
CA LEU A 229 -10.38 -6.40 22.94
C LEU A 229 -11.41 -7.53 22.90
N SER A 230 -11.06 -8.61 22.22
CA SER A 230 -11.76 -9.89 22.32
C SER A 230 -10.88 -10.90 23.04
N ARG A 231 -11.50 -11.79 23.82
CA ARG A 231 -10.84 -12.92 24.48
C ARG A 231 -11.43 -14.29 24.06
N ASP A 232 -12.34 -14.30 23.10
CA ASP A 232 -13.13 -15.47 22.69
C ASP A 232 -13.18 -15.69 21.18
N GLY A 233 -12.10 -15.29 20.48
CA GLY A 233 -11.97 -15.46 19.03
C GLY A 233 -12.84 -14.49 18.24
N GLY A 234 -13.05 -13.28 18.78
CA GLY A 234 -13.86 -12.24 18.18
C GLY A 234 -15.36 -12.48 18.32
N THR A 235 -15.83 -13.39 19.17
CA THR A 235 -17.28 -13.60 19.35
C THR A 235 -17.90 -12.45 20.14
N THR A 236 -17.18 -11.94 21.13
CA THR A 236 -17.50 -10.72 21.87
C THR A 236 -16.32 -9.77 21.90
N TRP A 237 -16.61 -8.48 22.03
CA TRP A 237 -15.63 -7.40 22.05
C TRP A 237 -15.96 -6.41 23.16
N THR A 238 -14.93 -6.04 23.93
CA THR A 238 -15.01 -5.03 24.98
C THR A 238 -14.24 -3.80 24.54
N ARG A 239 -14.89 -2.63 24.56
CA ARG A 239 -14.20 -1.36 24.36
C ARG A 239 -13.35 -1.04 25.58
N LEU A 240 -12.06 -0.79 25.37
CA LEU A 240 -11.13 -0.43 26.43
C LEU A 240 -11.19 1.08 26.74
N ALA A 241 -11.00 1.43 28.00
CA ALA A 241 -11.06 2.83 28.45
C ALA A 241 -10.09 3.17 29.59
N ASN A 242 -9.64 2.18 30.37
CA ASN A 242 -8.84 2.42 31.57
C ASN A 242 -7.42 2.88 31.22
N GLY A 243 -7.18 4.19 31.34
CA GLY A 243 -5.89 4.83 31.03
C GLY A 243 -5.66 5.13 29.54
N LEU A 244 -6.67 4.91 28.69
CA LEU A 244 -6.70 5.34 27.30
C LEU A 244 -7.45 6.67 27.15
N PRO A 245 -7.26 7.41 26.04
CA PRO A 245 -7.95 8.67 25.80
C PRO A 245 -9.47 8.56 25.86
N LYS A 246 -10.11 9.55 26.49
CA LYS A 246 -11.58 9.59 26.63
C LYS A 246 -12.27 9.86 25.30
N GLN A 247 -13.50 9.37 25.14
CA GLN A 247 -14.29 9.44 23.88
C GLN A 247 -14.60 10.84 23.33
N HIS A 248 -14.67 11.86 24.20
CA HIS A 248 -14.92 13.25 23.76
C HIS A 248 -13.66 13.95 23.25
N VAL A 249 -12.51 13.33 23.49
CA VAL A 249 -11.20 13.74 22.97
C VAL A 249 -11.13 13.21 21.54
N GLY A 250 -10.66 14.01 20.59
CA GLY A 250 -10.61 13.63 19.17
C GLY A 250 -9.66 12.46 18.90
N VAL A 251 -10.12 11.22 19.13
CA VAL A 251 -9.42 9.97 18.82
C VAL A 251 -9.54 9.72 17.31
N GLY A 252 -8.44 9.91 16.60
CA GLY A 252 -8.27 9.65 15.17
C GLY A 252 -7.95 8.17 14.88
N LYS A 253 -7.04 7.94 13.94
CA LYS A 253 -6.63 6.59 13.53
C LYS A 253 -5.93 5.86 14.69
N VAL A 254 -6.26 4.58 14.85
CA VAL A 254 -5.73 3.72 15.91
C VAL A 254 -5.01 2.52 15.29
N ALA A 255 -3.71 2.38 15.58
CA ALA A 255 -2.96 1.16 15.31
C ALA A 255 -2.71 0.40 16.61
N VAL A 256 -2.64 -0.93 16.54
CA VAL A 256 -2.56 -1.78 17.73
C VAL A 256 -1.59 -2.93 17.51
N ALA A 257 -0.87 -3.31 18.56
CA ALA A 257 0.02 -4.47 18.52
C ALA A 257 -0.03 -5.28 19.82
N ILE A 258 0.13 -6.60 19.69
CA ILE A 258 0.31 -7.53 20.80
C ILE A 258 1.72 -8.10 20.66
N ALA A 259 2.56 -7.97 21.70
CA ALA A 259 3.94 -8.44 21.63
C ALA A 259 4.00 -9.97 21.51
N PRO A 260 4.63 -10.55 20.47
CA PRO A 260 4.68 -12.00 20.29
C PRO A 260 5.45 -12.73 21.41
N SER A 261 6.53 -12.12 21.92
CA SER A 261 7.33 -12.67 23.01
C SER A 261 6.53 -12.75 24.33
N ASN A 262 5.71 -11.74 24.61
CA ASN A 262 4.92 -11.60 25.84
C ASN A 262 3.56 -10.96 25.57
N PRO A 263 2.49 -11.74 25.32
CA PRO A 263 1.18 -11.20 24.96
C PRO A 263 0.45 -10.38 26.03
N ASN A 264 0.96 -10.30 27.27
CA ASN A 264 0.45 -9.33 28.25
C ASN A 264 0.88 -7.91 27.90
N ARG A 265 1.95 -7.75 27.13
CA ARG A 265 2.38 -6.48 26.60
C ARG A 265 1.63 -6.15 25.31
N MET A 266 0.83 -5.10 25.38
CA MET A 266 0.05 -4.59 24.26
C MET A 266 0.31 -3.10 24.08
N TYR A 267 0.20 -2.65 22.84
CA TYR A 267 0.45 -1.28 22.43
C TYR A 267 -0.72 -0.73 21.63
N ALA A 268 -0.96 0.57 21.78
CA ALA A 268 -1.90 1.33 20.98
C ALA A 268 -1.23 2.64 20.57
N LEU A 269 -1.11 2.84 19.26
CA LEU A 269 -0.66 4.09 18.65
C LEU A 269 -1.89 4.85 18.16
N ILE A 270 -2.13 6.05 18.71
CA ILE A 270 -3.39 6.78 18.56
C ILE A 270 -3.10 8.19 18.06
N ASP A 271 -3.68 8.54 16.92
CA ASP A 271 -3.74 9.92 16.43
C ASP A 271 -4.67 10.74 17.32
N THR A 272 -4.11 11.50 18.26
CA THR A 272 -4.86 12.46 19.07
C THR A 272 -4.85 13.82 18.35
N ALA A 273 -6.03 14.30 17.95
CA ALA A 273 -6.17 15.45 17.05
C ALA A 273 -5.45 16.72 17.55
N LYS A 274 -4.26 17.02 17.03
CA LYS A 274 -3.46 18.20 17.43
C LYS A 274 -4.30 19.49 17.32
N GLY A 275 -4.63 20.12 18.45
CA GLY A 275 -5.28 21.45 18.48
C GLY A 275 -6.79 21.51 18.77
N ARG A 276 -7.43 20.42 19.20
CA ARG A 276 -8.74 20.46 19.90
C ARG A 276 -8.52 20.17 21.40
N ASP A 277 -9.57 20.08 22.22
CA ASP A 277 -9.46 19.58 23.61
C ASP A 277 -8.88 18.16 23.61
N THR A 278 -7.56 18.03 23.57
CA THR A 278 -6.85 16.77 23.35
C THR A 278 -5.98 16.38 24.52
N GLU A 279 -5.95 15.07 24.81
CA GLU A 279 -4.96 14.49 25.70
C GLU A 279 -3.59 14.45 24.99
N PRO A 280 -2.50 14.87 25.65
CA PRO A 280 -1.17 14.75 25.08
C PRO A 280 -0.75 13.27 25.04
N GLY A 281 -0.48 12.74 23.86
CA GLY A 281 -0.08 11.34 23.71
C GLY A 281 -0.21 10.85 22.27
N GLU A 282 0.73 10.02 21.85
CA GLU A 282 0.66 9.27 20.59
C GLU A 282 0.74 7.76 20.85
N GLU A 283 1.37 7.32 21.95
CA GLU A 283 1.53 5.90 22.28
C GLU A 283 1.08 5.55 23.71
N TRP A 284 0.34 4.45 23.81
CA TRP A 284 -0.09 3.83 25.04
C TRP A 284 0.38 2.38 25.12
N ARG A 285 0.66 1.92 26.33
CA ARG A 285 1.06 0.54 26.62
C ARG A 285 0.26 -0.04 27.77
N SER A 286 -0.10 -1.31 27.64
CA SER A 286 -0.57 -2.18 28.71
C SER A 286 0.46 -3.25 29.01
N ASP A 287 0.61 -3.59 30.29
CA ASP A 287 1.50 -4.66 30.77
C ASP A 287 0.72 -5.86 31.37
N ASP A 288 -0.61 -5.79 31.36
CA ASP A 288 -1.52 -6.75 32.00
C ASP A 288 -2.57 -7.31 31.03
N GLY A 289 -2.23 -7.34 29.74
CA GLY A 289 -3.08 -7.94 28.71
C GLY A 289 -4.32 -7.11 28.38
N GLY A 290 -4.23 -5.78 28.54
CA GLY A 290 -5.23 -4.80 28.12
C GLY A 290 -6.15 -4.29 29.23
N GLU A 291 -5.94 -4.68 30.50
CA GLU A 291 -6.79 -4.28 31.63
C GLU A 291 -6.51 -2.85 32.08
N THR A 292 -5.24 -2.44 32.12
CA THR A 292 -4.80 -1.07 32.40
C THR A 292 -3.86 -0.58 31.31
N TRP A 293 -3.98 0.69 30.95
CA TRP A 293 -3.14 1.36 29.97
C TRP A 293 -2.48 2.60 30.58
N ARG A 294 -1.35 2.99 30.02
CA ARG A 294 -0.72 4.28 30.32
C ARG A 294 -0.09 4.87 29.07
N MET A 295 -0.14 6.19 28.95
CA MET A 295 0.60 6.93 27.92
C MET A 295 2.10 6.76 28.18
N ILE A 296 2.84 6.35 27.18
CA ILE A 296 4.29 6.15 27.24
C ILE A 296 5.03 7.24 26.47
N ASN A 297 4.46 7.69 25.35
CA ASN A 297 5.08 8.69 24.51
C ASN A 297 4.07 9.68 23.92
N ALA A 298 4.47 10.94 23.86
CA ALA A 298 3.70 12.03 23.26
C ALA A 298 4.09 12.35 21.82
N GLU A 299 5.19 11.80 21.31
CA GLU A 299 5.63 11.99 19.93
C GLU A 299 6.37 10.74 19.42
N THR A 300 5.80 10.06 18.43
CA THR A 300 6.30 8.80 17.86
C THR A 300 6.90 8.95 16.46
N GLY A 301 7.00 10.18 15.96
CA GLY A 301 7.63 10.50 14.68
C GLY A 301 6.64 10.85 13.58
N ALA A 302 5.65 11.71 13.87
CA ALA A 302 4.67 12.24 12.93
C ALA A 302 3.61 11.24 12.45
N ILE A 303 2.77 10.78 13.37
CA ILE A 303 1.53 10.05 13.03
C ILE A 303 0.53 10.94 12.29
N SER A 304 -0.27 10.31 11.42
CA SER A 304 -1.40 10.93 10.74
C SER A 304 -2.38 9.89 10.21
N ASN A 305 -3.50 10.35 9.63
CA ASN A 305 -4.41 9.51 8.85
C ASN A 305 -3.69 8.74 7.70
N TYR A 306 -2.59 9.30 7.18
CA TYR A 306 -1.83 8.72 6.07
C TYR A 306 -0.72 7.77 6.55
N TYR A 307 -0.11 7.93 7.73
CA TYR A 307 0.85 6.96 8.29
C TYR A 307 0.62 6.80 9.79
N THR A 308 0.08 5.64 10.19
CA THR A 308 -0.08 5.24 11.60
C THR A 308 -0.14 3.72 11.61
N ARG A 309 1.01 3.07 11.83
CA ARG A 309 1.14 1.65 12.18
C ARG A 309 2.34 1.44 13.10
N MET A 310 2.36 0.29 13.76
CA MET A 310 3.52 -0.15 14.55
C MET A 310 3.66 -1.66 14.51
N GLU A 311 4.87 -2.14 14.76
CA GLU A 311 5.19 -3.55 14.91
C GLU A 311 6.05 -3.78 16.16
N VAL A 312 5.87 -4.94 16.79
CA VAL A 312 6.66 -5.36 17.95
C VAL A 312 7.53 -6.54 17.54
N SER A 313 8.80 -6.50 17.94
CA SER A 313 9.74 -7.58 17.66
C SER A 313 9.24 -8.90 18.23
N PRO A 314 9.35 -10.02 17.48
CA PRO A 314 8.96 -11.32 17.99
C PRO A 314 9.88 -11.84 19.10
N ALA A 315 11.08 -11.27 19.27
CA ALA A 315 12.05 -11.69 20.27
C ALA A 315 12.08 -10.85 21.55
N ASP A 316 11.50 -9.65 21.55
CA ASP A 316 11.54 -8.74 22.70
C ASP A 316 10.34 -7.80 22.68
N GLU A 317 9.52 -7.85 23.73
CA GLU A 317 8.33 -7.04 23.86
C GLU A 317 8.61 -5.55 24.08
N ASN A 318 9.87 -5.16 24.32
CA ASN A 318 10.29 -3.76 24.43
C ASN A 318 10.84 -3.19 23.12
N GLU A 319 11.13 -4.05 22.13
CA GLU A 319 11.62 -3.60 20.84
C GLU A 319 10.44 -3.33 19.89
N THR A 320 10.15 -2.05 19.67
CA THR A 320 9.03 -1.58 18.85
C THR A 320 9.51 -0.75 17.66
N TYR A 321 8.77 -0.82 16.57
CA TYR A 321 9.01 -0.07 15.33
C TYR A 321 7.76 0.70 14.97
N TYR A 322 7.90 1.98 14.63
CA TYR A 322 6.77 2.84 14.26
C TYR A 322 6.87 3.19 12.78
N LEU A 323 5.75 2.98 12.09
CA LEU A 323 5.59 3.20 10.66
C LEU A 323 4.78 4.48 10.48
N THR A 324 5.51 5.57 10.47
CA THR A 324 4.97 6.93 10.37
C THR A 324 5.69 7.67 9.23
N GLY A 325 5.55 9.00 9.14
CA GLY A 325 6.38 9.79 8.23
C GLY A 325 7.88 9.63 8.52
N ARG A 326 8.23 9.24 9.75
CA ARG A 326 9.58 8.79 10.15
C ARG A 326 9.58 7.27 10.38
N PHE A 327 10.77 6.68 10.34
CA PHE A 327 10.99 5.31 10.82
C PHE A 327 11.69 5.38 12.17
N THR A 328 10.91 5.32 13.24
CA THR A 328 11.44 5.36 14.61
C THR A 328 11.40 3.98 15.24
N LYS A 329 12.33 3.73 16.17
CA LYS A 329 12.46 2.49 16.91
C LYS A 329 12.63 2.76 18.41
N SER A 330 12.06 1.90 19.24
CA SER A 330 12.37 1.82 20.67
C SER A 330 12.99 0.47 21.03
N ILE A 331 13.75 0.44 22.12
CA ILE A 331 14.24 -0.79 22.79
C ILE A 331 13.86 -0.82 24.28
N ASP A 332 13.07 0.14 24.75
CA ASP A 332 12.59 0.25 26.14
C ASP A 332 11.06 0.33 26.22
N GLY A 333 10.42 -0.20 25.17
CA GLY A 333 8.97 -0.34 25.06
C GLY A 333 8.25 0.98 24.85
N GLY A 334 8.81 1.86 24.02
CA GLY A 334 8.24 3.12 23.56
C GLY A 334 8.69 4.36 24.34
N VAL A 335 9.47 4.20 25.41
CA VAL A 335 9.84 5.32 26.29
C VAL A 335 10.82 6.26 25.60
N THR A 336 11.85 5.71 24.97
CA THR A 336 12.79 6.47 24.14
C THR A 336 12.76 5.97 22.70
N LEU A 337 12.92 6.92 21.77
CA LEU A 337 12.88 6.66 20.34
C LEU A 337 14.19 7.06 19.68
N VAL A 338 14.66 6.20 18.79
CA VAL A 338 15.75 6.50 17.86
C VAL A 338 15.15 6.68 16.48
N ASP A 339 15.43 7.82 15.86
CA ASP A 339 15.05 8.12 14.49
C ASP A 339 16.05 7.48 13.52
N ASN A 340 15.58 6.49 12.76
CA ASN A 340 16.34 5.77 11.74
C ASN A 340 15.87 6.15 10.33
N THR A 341 15.23 7.29 10.11
CA THR A 341 14.64 7.67 8.80
C THR A 341 15.69 8.02 7.73
N ARG A 342 16.95 8.29 8.13
CA ARG A 342 17.99 8.74 7.18
C ARG A 342 18.17 7.73 6.06
N TRP A 343 18.38 8.23 4.84
CA TRP A 343 18.30 7.45 3.59
C TRP A 343 19.10 6.14 3.56
N TYR A 344 20.25 6.09 4.23
CA TYR A 344 21.09 4.89 4.31
C TYR A 344 20.92 4.13 5.63
N ASP A 345 20.31 4.74 6.64
CA ASP A 345 20.11 4.16 7.97
C ASP A 345 18.73 3.48 8.09
N GLY A 346 17.78 3.89 7.24
CA GLY A 346 16.39 3.47 7.26
C GLY A 346 15.90 2.81 5.98
N PRO A 347 14.72 2.17 6.04
CA PRO A 347 14.11 1.52 4.90
C PRO A 347 13.64 2.53 3.84
N GLY A 348 13.17 3.72 4.24
CA GLY A 348 12.57 4.68 3.32
C GLY A 348 12.14 5.97 4.01
N ALA A 349 11.13 6.58 3.40
CA ALA A 349 10.32 7.61 4.00
C ALA A 349 8.87 7.15 3.88
N ASP A 350 7.99 7.67 4.74
CA ASP A 350 6.55 7.49 4.55
C ASP A 350 6.13 6.02 4.59
N HIS A 351 6.17 5.45 5.79
CA HIS A 351 6.13 4.00 6.04
C HIS A 351 4.71 3.51 6.34
N HIS A 352 4.35 2.38 5.73
CA HIS A 352 2.97 1.88 5.73
C HIS A 352 2.81 0.54 6.42
N ASP A 353 3.72 -0.40 6.16
CA ASP A 353 3.61 -1.76 6.67
C ASP A 353 4.98 -2.38 6.92
N MET A 354 5.04 -3.34 7.83
CA MET A 354 6.27 -4.04 8.17
C MET A 354 5.95 -5.48 8.51
N TRP A 355 6.88 -6.36 8.16
CA TRP A 355 6.87 -7.75 8.57
C TRP A 355 8.24 -8.11 9.13
N ILE A 356 8.24 -8.76 10.29
CA ILE A 356 9.44 -9.29 10.96
C ILE A 356 9.30 -10.81 11.00
N ASP A 357 10.33 -11.53 10.59
CA ASP A 357 10.29 -12.99 10.61
C ASP A 357 10.19 -13.48 12.07
N PRO A 358 9.11 -14.20 12.45
CA PRO A 358 8.93 -14.67 13.82
C PRO A 358 9.98 -15.69 14.26
N THR A 359 10.68 -16.31 13.31
CA THR A 359 11.76 -17.28 13.57
C THR A 359 13.16 -16.65 13.53
N ASN A 360 13.29 -15.45 12.96
CA ASN A 360 14.55 -14.73 12.84
C ASN A 360 14.33 -13.21 12.82
N PRO A 361 14.32 -12.54 14.00
CA PRO A 361 14.07 -11.11 14.09
C PRO A 361 15.06 -10.22 13.34
N ASN A 362 16.19 -10.74 12.84
CA ASN A 362 17.09 -9.94 12.00
C ASN A 362 16.53 -9.71 10.59
N ARG A 363 15.59 -10.55 10.17
CA ARG A 363 14.98 -10.52 8.84
C ARG A 363 13.68 -9.72 8.89
N MET A 364 13.66 -8.64 8.11
CA MET A 364 12.49 -7.75 8.04
C MET A 364 12.26 -7.26 6.62
N ILE A 365 11.02 -6.86 6.35
CA ILE A 365 10.65 -6.08 5.17
C ILE A 365 9.74 -4.91 5.61
N VAL A 366 9.93 -3.74 5.00
CA VAL A 366 9.12 -2.55 5.23
C VAL A 366 8.60 -2.01 3.91
N GLY A 367 7.30 -1.78 3.81
CA GLY A 367 6.64 -1.09 2.68
C GLY A 367 6.49 0.40 2.96
N HIS A 368 6.78 1.23 1.95
CA HIS A 368 6.82 2.68 2.07
C HIS A 368 6.60 3.38 0.71
N ASP A 369 6.50 4.72 0.68
CA ASP A 369 6.18 5.49 -0.55
C ASP A 369 7.24 5.39 -1.67
N LEU A 370 8.44 4.91 -1.31
CA LEU A 370 9.57 4.74 -2.22
C LEU A 370 9.80 3.30 -2.69
N GLY A 371 8.93 2.37 -2.30
CA GLY A 371 9.02 0.95 -2.63
C GLY A 371 8.93 0.06 -1.38
N ALA A 372 9.66 -1.06 -1.41
CA ALA A 372 9.86 -1.89 -0.23
C ALA A 372 11.35 -1.99 0.08
N SER A 373 11.70 -2.21 1.34
CA SER A 373 13.10 -2.43 1.74
C SER A 373 13.22 -3.63 2.66
N ILE A 374 14.19 -4.50 2.34
CA ILE A 374 14.49 -5.73 3.07
C ILE A 374 15.77 -5.53 3.88
N THR A 375 15.82 -6.05 5.10
CA THR A 375 17.05 -6.16 5.89
C THR A 375 17.21 -7.57 6.44
N LEU A 376 18.45 -8.02 6.54
CA LEU A 376 18.86 -9.25 7.22
C LEU A 376 19.69 -8.96 8.48
N THR A 377 19.79 -7.69 8.87
CA THR A 377 20.67 -7.20 9.93
C THR A 377 19.90 -6.40 10.98
N ARG A 378 18.61 -6.70 11.17
CA ARG A 378 17.73 -6.09 12.20
C ARG A 378 17.69 -4.56 12.11
N GLY A 379 17.69 -4.03 10.88
CA GLY A 379 17.63 -2.59 10.63
C GLY A 379 18.88 -1.81 11.08
N ARG A 380 20.04 -2.47 11.19
CA ARG A 380 21.32 -1.75 11.37
C ARG A 380 21.55 -0.75 10.22
N PRO A 381 22.19 0.39 10.48
CA PRO A 381 22.60 1.35 9.45
C PRO A 381 23.29 0.66 8.26
N HIS A 382 22.98 1.09 7.04
CA HIS A 382 23.45 0.50 5.77
C HIS A 382 23.01 -0.96 5.53
N GLY A 383 22.12 -1.51 6.36
CA GLY A 383 21.64 -2.90 6.28
C GLY A 383 20.35 -3.09 5.50
N TRP A 384 19.83 -2.03 4.86
CA TRP A 384 18.60 -2.07 4.08
C TRP A 384 18.90 -2.18 2.58
N ASN A 385 18.30 -3.18 1.94
CA ASN A 385 18.27 -3.31 0.49
C ASN A 385 16.91 -2.84 -0.03
N ARG A 386 16.90 -1.75 -0.81
CA ARG A 386 15.66 -1.21 -1.37
C ARG A 386 15.30 -1.89 -2.69
N VAL A 387 14.10 -2.44 -2.73
CA VAL A 387 13.47 -3.05 -3.89
C VAL A 387 12.92 -1.98 -4.83
N ARG A 388 13.08 -2.18 -6.14
CA ARG A 388 12.49 -1.32 -7.16
C ARG A 388 11.53 -2.14 -8.03
N LEU A 389 10.24 -1.83 -7.91
CA LEU A 389 9.16 -2.50 -8.63
C LEU A 389 8.64 -1.57 -9.74
N PRO A 390 8.04 -2.08 -10.82
CA PRO A 390 7.52 -1.27 -11.92
C PRO A 390 6.12 -0.71 -11.58
N VAL A 391 6.00 -0.02 -10.45
CA VAL A 391 4.72 0.37 -9.82
C VAL A 391 4.55 1.89 -9.70
N ALA A 392 5.18 2.64 -10.62
CA ALA A 392 5.14 4.09 -10.55
C ALA A 392 3.72 4.64 -10.69
N GLN A 393 3.26 5.38 -9.67
CA GLN A 393 1.98 6.07 -9.71
C GLN A 393 2.14 7.37 -10.49
N MET A 394 1.85 7.32 -11.79
CA MET A 394 1.93 8.46 -12.69
C MET A 394 0.66 9.31 -12.57
N TYR A 395 0.80 10.63 -12.45
CA TYR A 395 -0.33 11.55 -12.41
C TYR A 395 -0.90 11.86 -13.79
N HIS A 396 0.00 12.17 -14.74
CA HIS A 396 -0.32 12.48 -16.13
C HIS A 396 0.81 11.96 -17.03
N VAL A 397 0.47 11.59 -18.26
CA VAL A 397 1.41 11.11 -19.27
C VAL A 397 1.24 11.92 -20.55
N SER A 398 2.35 12.39 -21.11
CA SER A 398 2.42 13.06 -22.42
C SER A 398 3.47 12.38 -23.30
N VAL A 399 3.42 12.62 -24.61
CA VAL A 399 4.41 12.14 -25.57
C VAL A 399 4.80 13.24 -26.55
N ASP A 400 5.98 13.14 -27.14
CA ASP A 400 6.40 13.98 -28.27
C ASP A 400 6.24 13.24 -29.62
N ASP A 401 6.68 13.88 -30.70
CA ASP A 401 6.66 13.37 -32.07
C ASP A 401 8.03 12.85 -32.56
N GLN A 402 9.02 12.71 -31.65
CA GLN A 402 10.33 12.18 -32.00
C GLN A 402 10.25 10.70 -32.36
N ILE A 403 11.29 10.15 -32.99
CA ILE A 403 11.38 8.72 -33.31
C ILE A 403 12.74 8.17 -32.84
N PRO A 404 12.77 7.29 -31.82
CA PRO A 404 11.65 6.91 -30.96
C PRO A 404 11.14 8.09 -30.12
N TYR A 405 9.81 8.17 -29.93
CA TYR A 405 9.17 9.25 -29.17
C TYR A 405 9.55 9.15 -27.70
N ASN A 406 9.57 10.28 -27.00
CA ASN A 406 9.71 10.34 -25.56
C ASN A 406 8.35 10.31 -24.87
N VAL A 407 8.34 9.78 -23.66
CA VAL A 407 7.22 9.71 -22.74
C VAL A 407 7.58 10.56 -21.53
N TYR A 408 6.66 11.43 -21.13
CA TYR A 408 6.82 12.41 -20.08
C TYR A 408 5.76 12.19 -19.02
N GLY A 409 6.08 12.46 -17.77
CA GLY A 409 5.07 12.51 -16.72
C GLY A 409 5.64 12.84 -15.36
N ASN A 410 4.76 13.19 -14.43
CA ASN A 410 5.11 13.34 -13.02
C ASN A 410 4.54 12.16 -12.22
N ARG A 411 5.20 11.82 -11.12
CA ARG A 411 4.86 10.63 -10.32
C ARG A 411 4.83 10.95 -8.83
N GLN A 412 4.02 10.20 -8.08
CA GLN A 412 3.93 10.30 -6.62
C GLN A 412 5.32 10.20 -5.96
N ASP A 413 5.57 11.06 -4.97
CA ASP A 413 6.82 11.23 -4.20
C ASP A 413 8.10 11.25 -5.04
N GLY A 414 8.00 11.74 -6.28
CA GLY A 414 9.09 11.80 -7.23
C GLY A 414 9.05 13.04 -8.11
N PRO A 415 10.18 13.35 -8.77
CA PRO A 415 10.22 14.40 -9.78
C PRO A 415 9.40 14.02 -11.03
N GLY A 416 9.22 14.99 -11.92
CA GLY A 416 8.85 14.73 -13.31
C GLY A 416 9.98 14.02 -14.05
N TYR A 417 9.59 13.09 -14.91
CA TYR A 417 10.49 12.25 -15.69
C TYR A 417 10.20 12.37 -17.18
N ILE A 418 11.24 12.14 -17.96
CA ILE A 418 11.19 11.84 -19.39
C ILE A 418 11.91 10.49 -19.61
N GLY A 419 11.41 9.69 -20.55
CA GLY A 419 12.11 8.50 -21.03
C GLY A 419 11.71 8.14 -22.46
N THR A 420 12.54 7.38 -23.15
CA THR A 420 12.26 6.96 -24.54
C THR A 420 11.24 5.82 -24.58
N SER A 421 10.37 5.83 -25.60
CA SER A 421 9.42 4.74 -25.88
C SER A 421 10.09 3.44 -26.35
N ASN A 422 11.29 3.54 -26.94
CA ASN A 422 12.07 2.41 -27.43
C ASN A 422 13.57 2.63 -27.25
N SER A 423 14.34 1.56 -27.26
CA SER A 423 15.79 1.61 -27.13
C SER A 423 16.43 2.48 -28.22
N ARG A 424 17.36 3.33 -27.81
CA ARG A 424 18.21 4.11 -28.71
C ARG A 424 19.56 3.44 -28.99
N ARG A 425 19.81 2.26 -28.40
CA ARG A 425 20.95 1.42 -28.78
C ARG A 425 20.63 0.73 -30.10
N GLY A 426 21.56 0.75 -31.05
CA GLY A 426 21.43 0.02 -32.31
C GLY A 426 21.21 -1.47 -32.08
N ALA A 427 20.62 -2.16 -33.05
CA ALA A 427 20.19 -3.57 -33.00
C ALA A 427 21.28 -4.60 -32.58
N ALA A 428 22.54 -4.21 -32.44
CA ALA A 428 23.65 -5.07 -32.05
C ALA A 428 23.78 -5.35 -30.54
N ALA A 429 22.85 -4.86 -29.71
CA ALA A 429 22.83 -5.11 -28.26
C ALA A 429 21.76 -6.14 -27.85
N GLU A 430 21.53 -7.19 -28.66
CA GLU A 430 20.79 -8.41 -28.29
C GLU A 430 21.52 -9.25 -27.22
N ILE A 431 22.25 -8.63 -26.30
CA ILE A 431 22.59 -9.31 -25.06
C ILE A 431 21.37 -9.11 -24.16
N PRO A 432 20.66 -10.17 -23.76
CA PRO A 432 19.67 -10.08 -22.70
C PRO A 432 20.47 -9.79 -21.44
N ILE A 433 20.71 -8.50 -21.18
CA ILE A 433 21.15 -8.09 -19.85
C ILE A 433 19.90 -8.21 -19.00
N SER A 434 19.68 -9.40 -18.48
CA SER A 434 18.90 -9.60 -17.26
C SER A 434 19.64 -8.88 -16.13
N LEU A 435 19.55 -7.54 -16.13
CA LEU A 435 19.70 -6.80 -14.90
C LEU A 435 18.47 -7.21 -14.09
N GLY A 436 18.70 -7.97 -13.02
CA GLY A 436 17.65 -8.63 -12.25
C GLY A 436 16.40 -7.78 -12.04
N GLY A 437 15.26 -8.43 -12.22
CA GLY A 437 14.03 -8.16 -11.48
C GLY A 437 13.28 -6.89 -11.81
N SER A 438 12.18 -7.00 -12.58
CA SER A 438 10.95 -6.14 -12.52
C SER A 438 10.16 -6.04 -13.85
N GLY A 439 10.08 -7.09 -14.68
CA GLY A 439 9.14 -7.12 -15.83
C GLY A 439 9.31 -6.03 -16.92
N GLY A 440 10.42 -5.28 -16.91
CA GLY A 440 10.73 -4.24 -17.89
C GLY A 440 11.30 -4.73 -19.21
N ASP A 441 11.20 -3.90 -20.25
CA ASP A 441 11.95 -4.16 -21.49
C ASP A 441 13.45 -4.05 -21.23
N PRO A 442 14.24 -5.13 -21.38
CA PRO A 442 15.68 -5.10 -21.18
C PRO A 442 16.40 -4.12 -22.12
N ARG A 443 15.74 -3.69 -23.20
CA ARG A 443 16.28 -2.72 -24.17
C ARG A 443 16.12 -1.27 -23.71
N ILE A 444 15.21 -0.97 -22.78
CA ILE A 444 15.04 0.36 -22.17
C ILE A 444 15.53 0.31 -20.73
N THR A 445 16.83 0.43 -20.59
CA THR A 445 17.49 0.52 -19.29
C THR A 445 17.14 1.82 -18.55
N ARG A 446 17.18 1.78 -17.22
CA ARG A 446 16.82 2.92 -16.34
C ARG A 446 17.52 4.24 -16.69
N ASN A 447 18.74 4.20 -17.19
CA ASN A 447 19.50 5.40 -17.59
C ASN A 447 18.88 6.13 -18.81
N TYR A 448 17.93 5.53 -19.52
CA TYR A 448 17.10 6.23 -20.50
C TYR A 448 16.00 7.08 -19.89
N TRP A 449 15.76 6.96 -18.58
CA TRP A 449 14.87 7.82 -17.83
C TRP A 449 15.67 8.81 -17.01
N HIS A 450 15.26 10.08 -17.04
CA HIS A 450 15.87 11.12 -16.23
C HIS A 450 14.86 12.16 -15.79
N THR A 451 15.27 12.92 -14.77
CA THR A 451 14.43 13.91 -14.12
C THR A 451 14.44 15.23 -14.90
N ILE A 452 13.28 15.83 -15.10
CA ILE A 452 13.11 17.11 -15.83
C ILE A 452 12.63 18.25 -14.92
N ASN A 453 12.27 17.94 -13.68
CA ASN A 453 11.94 18.91 -12.63
C ASN A 453 12.11 18.26 -11.24
N ASN A 454 11.73 18.95 -10.16
CA ASN A 454 11.68 18.42 -8.79
C ASN A 454 10.25 18.41 -8.20
N ARG A 455 9.25 18.19 -9.06
CA ARG A 455 7.81 18.37 -8.81
C ARG A 455 7.01 17.12 -9.11
N GLU A 456 5.95 16.91 -8.33
CA GLU A 456 5.34 15.60 -8.19
C GLU A 456 3.97 15.46 -8.87
N ASN A 457 3.04 16.38 -8.63
CA ASN A 457 1.61 16.20 -8.91
C ASN A 457 1.08 17.02 -10.10
N GLY A 458 1.98 17.49 -10.97
CA GLY A 458 1.61 18.33 -12.11
C GLY A 458 1.69 17.61 -13.45
N TRP A 459 2.10 18.38 -14.46
CA TRP A 459 2.16 17.98 -15.86
C TRP A 459 3.60 18.09 -16.37
N ALA A 460 3.97 17.23 -17.30
CA ALA A 460 5.17 17.38 -18.12
C ALA A 460 4.75 17.26 -19.58
N ILE A 461 4.89 18.36 -20.32
CA ILE A 461 4.38 18.50 -21.68
C ILE A 461 5.52 19.01 -22.58
N PRO A 462 5.91 18.27 -23.62
CA PRO A 462 6.89 18.77 -24.59
C PRO A 462 6.30 19.97 -25.34
N ASP A 463 7.15 20.94 -25.68
CA ASP A 463 6.75 22.07 -26.51
C ASP A 463 6.38 21.57 -27.92
N PRO A 464 5.23 21.97 -28.48
CA PRO A 464 4.72 21.40 -29.74
C PRO A 464 5.54 21.79 -30.97
N VAL A 465 6.44 22.77 -30.87
CA VAL A 465 7.28 23.22 -32.00
C VAL A 465 8.77 23.15 -31.70
N ASN A 466 9.17 22.91 -30.44
CA ASN A 466 10.57 22.79 -30.05
C ASN A 466 10.81 21.55 -29.17
N PRO A 467 11.31 20.43 -29.73
CA PRO A 467 11.51 19.19 -28.97
C PRO A 467 12.56 19.29 -27.86
N ASP A 468 13.36 20.37 -27.84
CA ASP A 468 14.32 20.64 -26.75
C ASP A 468 13.64 21.16 -25.48
N VAL A 469 12.43 21.71 -25.60
CA VAL A 469 11.75 22.41 -24.50
C VAL A 469 10.66 21.53 -23.90
N VAL A 470 10.65 21.42 -22.57
CA VAL A 470 9.57 20.78 -21.83
C VAL A 470 8.98 21.77 -20.83
N TRP A 471 7.67 21.93 -20.87
CA TRP A 471 6.91 22.69 -19.90
C TRP A 471 6.44 21.77 -18.80
N THR A 472 6.85 22.07 -17.58
CA THR A 472 6.51 21.27 -16.42
C THR A 472 5.76 22.08 -15.38
N THR A 473 4.83 21.43 -14.70
CA THR A 473 4.09 22.00 -13.59
C THR A 473 4.10 21.06 -12.38
N GLY A 474 3.75 21.60 -11.22
CA GLY A 474 3.49 20.82 -10.01
C GLY A 474 3.80 21.62 -8.76
N SER A 475 3.32 21.13 -7.61
CA SER A 475 3.85 21.54 -6.31
C SER A 475 5.14 20.78 -6.03
N GLY A 476 5.97 21.30 -5.11
CA GLY A 476 7.05 20.48 -4.53
C GLY A 476 6.49 19.30 -3.73
N SER A 477 7.36 18.56 -3.06
CA SER A 477 6.97 17.63 -1.98
C SER A 477 6.09 18.41 -0.99
N GLY A 478 4.77 18.18 -1.02
CA GLY A 478 3.78 18.90 -0.21
C GLY A 478 2.95 19.96 -0.94
N SER A 479 1.72 20.13 -0.44
CA SER A 479 0.70 21.06 -0.93
C SER A 479 1.08 22.50 -0.56
N ILE A 480 1.44 23.34 -1.54
CA ILE A 480 1.15 24.79 -1.68
C ILE A 480 2.12 25.36 -2.74
N GLY A 481 1.56 25.94 -3.80
CA GLY A 481 2.30 26.67 -4.84
C GLY A 481 2.52 25.86 -6.12
N GLY A 482 1.58 25.95 -7.06
CA GLY A 482 1.79 25.47 -8.43
C GLY A 482 2.78 26.39 -9.15
N MET A 483 3.91 25.84 -9.59
CA MET A 483 4.88 26.55 -10.43
C MET A 483 4.85 26.00 -11.84
N VAL A 484 5.18 26.85 -12.81
CA VAL A 484 5.49 26.45 -14.18
C VAL A 484 7.00 26.59 -14.36
N GLN A 485 7.66 25.52 -14.79
CA GLN A 485 9.08 25.49 -15.06
C GLN A 485 9.33 25.10 -16.52
N ARG A 486 10.22 25.84 -17.17
CA ARG A 486 10.76 25.51 -18.48
C ARG A 486 12.05 24.70 -18.31
N TYR A 487 12.10 23.53 -18.91
CA TYR A 487 13.28 22.66 -18.98
C TYR A 487 13.80 22.62 -20.42
N GLU A 488 15.12 22.67 -20.60
CA GLU A 488 15.81 22.53 -21.90
C GLU A 488 16.68 21.27 -21.86
N GLU A 489 16.39 20.27 -22.68
CA GLU A 489 17.11 18.98 -22.71
C GLU A 489 18.59 19.18 -23.08
N SER A 490 18.88 20.12 -23.98
CA SER A 490 20.23 20.49 -24.41
C SER A 490 21.12 21.07 -23.31
N ARG A 491 20.55 21.48 -22.17
CA ARG A 491 21.28 22.06 -21.02
C ARG A 491 21.46 21.10 -19.85
N ARG A 492 21.12 19.83 -20.03
CA ARG A 492 21.17 18.80 -18.99
C ARG A 492 22.57 18.52 -18.45
#